data_AF-A0A838CTT0-F1
#
_entry.id   AF-A0A838CTT0-F1
#
_cell.length_a   1.000
_cell.length_b   1.000
_cell.length_c   1.000
_cell.angle_alpha   90.00
_cell.angle_beta   90.00
_cell.angle_gamma   90.00
#
_symmetry.space_group_name_H-M   'P 1'
#
loop_
_entity.id
_entity.type
_entity.pdbx_description
1 polymer ?
#
loop_
_entity_poly.entity_id
_entity_poly.type
_entity_poly.pdbx_seq_one_letter_code
_entity_poly.pdbx_strand_id
1 'polypeptide(L)'
;MEYLFALASILAVVGVFFAGSRMFDTLAEGSFSQADIQKAQTKFFLTAAIVEALPIFIIAATYANLVAGEVTGLHMYMSIVIIVVFWLIGLAKLFVKGQEGTSNVTKENQSQA
;
A
#
# COMPACT_ATOMS: atom_id res chain seq x y z
N MET A 1 16.13 -18.53 -0.25
CA MET A 1 14.80 -18.13 0.25
C MET A 1 14.83 -16.90 1.17
N GLU A 2 15.98 -16.50 1.71
CA GLU A 2 16.11 -15.52 2.79
C GLU A 2 15.55 -14.11 2.52
N TYR A 3 15.49 -13.68 1.27
CA TYR A 3 15.01 -12.33 0.90
C TYR A 3 13.62 -12.31 0.27
N LEU A 4 12.97 -13.47 0.13
CA LEU A 4 11.62 -13.55 -0.46
C LEU A 4 10.60 -12.76 0.37
N PHE A 5 10.77 -12.71 1.69
CA PHE A 5 9.90 -11.96 2.59
C PHE A 5 10.05 -10.45 2.41
N ALA A 6 11.30 -9.98 2.33
CA ALA A 6 11.60 -8.58 2.05
C ALA A 6 11.09 -8.17 0.66
N LEU A 7 11.31 -9.02 -0.35
CA LEU A 7 10.81 -8.78 -1.70
C LEU A 7 9.27 -8.74 -1.74
N ALA A 8 8.60 -9.68 -1.09
CA ALA A 8 7.15 -9.72 -0.97
C ALA A 8 6.60 -8.43 -0.34
N SER A 9 7.24 -7.96 0.73
CA SER A 9 6.87 -6.71 1.39
C SER A 9 7.03 -5.50 0.48
N ILE A 10 8.14 -5.42 -0.27
CA ILE A 10 8.38 -4.33 -1.21
C ILE A 10 7.31 -4.33 -2.29
N LEU A 11 6.98 -5.50 -2.85
CA LEU A 11 5.93 -5.64 -3.88
C LEU A 11 4.56 -5.21 -3.34
N ALA A 12 4.23 -5.61 -2.12
CA ALA A 12 3.00 -5.23 -1.42
C ALA A 12 2.90 -3.70 -1.30
N VAL A 13 3.92 -3.07 -0.71
CA VAL A 13 3.95 -1.63 -0.46
C VAL A 13 3.91 -0.83 -1.75
N VAL A 14 4.70 -1.21 -2.76
CA VAL A 14 4.70 -0.53 -4.07
C VAL A 14 3.35 -0.66 -4.76
N GLY A 15 2.75 -1.86 -4.77
CA GLY A 15 1.47 -2.09 -5.42
C GLY A 15 0.32 -1.34 -4.73
N VAL A 16 0.27 -1.33 -3.40
CA VAL A 16 -0.73 -0.57 -2.62
C VAL A 16 -0.53 0.94 -2.82
N PHE A 17 0.72 1.42 -2.85
CA PHE A 17 1.02 2.82 -3.14
C PHE A 17 0.53 3.24 -4.53
N PHE A 18 0.75 2.42 -5.56
CA PHE A 18 0.26 2.68 -6.92
C PHE A 18 -1.27 2.68 -6.98
N ALA A 19 -1.93 1.73 -6.31
CA ALA A 19 -3.39 1.66 -6.25
C ALA A 19 -3.98 2.91 -5.58
N GLY A 20 -3.40 3.32 -4.44
CA GLY A 20 -3.83 4.52 -3.72
C GLY A 20 -3.55 5.80 -4.50
N SER A 21 -2.38 5.88 -5.14
CA SER A 21 -2.03 6.98 -6.04
C SER A 21 -3.08 7.18 -7.14
N ARG A 22 -3.43 6.11 -7.84
CA ARG A 22 -4.48 6.15 -8.89
C ARG A 22 -5.83 6.60 -8.34
N MET A 23 -6.20 6.16 -7.14
CA MET A 23 -7.43 6.59 -6.49
C MET A 23 -7.42 8.10 -6.24
N PHE A 24 -6.34 8.64 -5.68
CA PHE A 24 -6.20 10.08 -5.45
C PHE A 24 -6.17 10.88 -6.74
N ASP A 25 -5.46 10.42 -7.76
CA ASP A 25 -5.41 11.09 -9.07
C ASP A 25 -6.81 11.14 -9.68
N THR A 26 -7.57 10.03 -9.59
CA THR A 26 -8.97 9.99 -10.04
C THR A 26 -9.83 10.99 -9.25
N LEU A 27 -9.62 11.14 -7.95
CA LEU A 27 -10.43 12.02 -7.09
C LEU A 27 -10.05 13.50 -7.19
N ALA A 28 -8.88 13.83 -7.73
CA ALA A 28 -8.41 15.19 -7.90
C ALA A 28 -8.99 15.87 -9.16
N GLU A 29 -9.48 15.10 -10.14
CA GLU A 29 -9.86 15.60 -11.47
C GLU A 29 -11.28 16.20 -11.58
N GLY A 30 -12.04 16.43 -10.50
CA GLY A 30 -13.34 17.12 -10.62
C GLY A 30 -14.29 17.05 -9.41
N SER A 31 -15.53 17.48 -9.64
CA SER A 31 -16.63 17.40 -8.66
C SER A 31 -17.21 15.99 -8.63
N PHE A 32 -16.75 15.15 -7.71
CA PHE A 32 -17.25 13.79 -7.56
C PHE A 32 -18.52 13.74 -6.72
N SER A 33 -19.50 12.94 -7.16
CA SER A 33 -20.60 12.55 -6.27
C SER A 33 -20.08 11.60 -5.19
N GLN A 34 -20.80 11.48 -4.07
CA GLN A 34 -20.44 10.53 -3.02
C GLN A 34 -20.41 9.08 -3.52
N ALA A 35 -21.21 8.75 -4.55
CA ALA A 35 -21.20 7.45 -5.20
C ALA A 35 -19.89 7.19 -5.97
N ASP A 36 -19.32 8.21 -6.62
CA ASP A 36 -18.07 8.10 -7.36
C ASP A 36 -16.87 7.91 -6.41
N ILE A 37 -16.89 8.61 -5.27
CA ILE A 37 -15.89 8.44 -4.20
C ILE A 37 -15.92 7.00 -3.67
N GLN A 38 -17.11 6.48 -3.35
CA GLN A 38 -17.24 5.09 -2.89
C GLN A 38 -16.77 4.08 -3.94
N LYS A 39 -17.05 4.31 -5.22
CA LYS A 39 -16.60 3.44 -6.32
C LYS A 39 -15.07 3.44 -6.44
N ALA A 40 -14.43 4.60 -6.34
CA ALA A 40 -12.98 4.73 -6.36
C ALA A 40 -12.32 4.03 -5.15
N GLN A 41 -12.88 4.21 -3.95
CA GLN A 41 -12.43 3.53 -2.73
C GLN A 41 -12.59 2.01 -2.83
N THR A 42 -13.74 1.53 -3.31
CA THR A 42 -13.99 0.08 -3.49
C THR A 42 -12.98 -0.52 -4.46
N LYS A 43 -12.69 0.18 -5.57
CA LYS A 43 -11.69 -0.26 -6.55
C LYS A 43 -10.28 -0.28 -5.95
N PHE A 44 -9.93 0.70 -5.12
CA PHE A 44 -8.67 0.71 -4.37
C PHE A 44 -8.57 -0.51 -3.46
N PHE A 45 -9.56 -0.77 -2.61
CA PHE A 45 -9.55 -1.92 -1.70
C PHE A 45 -9.44 -3.26 -2.43
N LEU A 46 -10.18 -3.43 -3.53
CA LEU A 46 -10.10 -4.65 -4.33
C LEU A 46 -8.70 -4.82 -4.96
N THR A 47 -8.13 -3.74 -5.49
CA THR A 47 -6.78 -3.76 -6.08
C THR A 47 -5.73 -4.06 -5.01
N ALA A 48 -5.84 -3.44 -3.83
CA ALA A 48 -4.95 -3.69 -2.71
C ALA A 48 -5.03 -5.16 -2.26
N ALA A 49 -6.23 -5.73 -2.15
CA ALA A 49 -6.41 -7.14 -1.79
C ALA A 49 -5.76 -8.09 -2.81
N ILE A 50 -5.87 -7.80 -4.11
CA ILE A 50 -5.21 -8.59 -5.17
C ILE A 50 -3.69 -8.47 -5.07
N VAL A 51 -3.17 -7.26 -4.86
CA VAL A 51 -1.72 -7.00 -4.71
C VAL A 51 -1.16 -7.75 -3.50
N GLU A 52 -1.92 -7.82 -2.40
CA GLU A 52 -1.53 -8.48 -1.15
C GLU A 52 -1.64 -10.01 -1.18
N ALA A 53 -2.34 -10.59 -2.16
CA ALA A 53 -2.54 -12.04 -2.22
C ALA A 53 -1.21 -12.83 -2.31
N LEU A 54 -0.25 -12.35 -3.10
CA LEU A 54 1.06 -12.96 -3.25
C LEU A 54 1.94 -12.77 -2.00
N PRO A 55 2.05 -11.57 -1.41
CA PRO A 55 2.67 -11.38 -0.10
C PRO A 55 2.11 -12.29 1.00
N ILE A 56 0.79 -12.42 1.12
CA ILE A 56 0.16 -13.31 2.10
C ILE A 56 0.58 -14.77 1.86
N PHE A 57 0.61 -15.22 0.60
CA PHE A 57 1.06 -16.57 0.26
C PHE A 57 2.51 -16.82 0.66
N ILE A 58 3.40 -15.85 0.43
CA ILE A 58 4.81 -15.93 0.82
C ILE A 58 4.95 -15.98 2.35
N ILE A 59 4.14 -15.22 3.09
CA ILE A 59 4.12 -15.25 4.55
C ILE A 59 3.71 -16.64 5.05
N ALA A 60 2.62 -17.19 4.51
CA ALA A 60 2.12 -18.50 4.90
C ALA A 60 3.12 -19.63 4.59
N ALA A 61 3.72 -19.62 3.39
CA ALA A 61 4.73 -20.59 3.00
C ALA A 61 5.97 -20.50 3.91
N THR A 62 6.43 -19.31 4.24
CA THR A 62 7.58 -19.11 5.13
C THR A 62 7.30 -19.64 6.54
N TYR A 63 6.11 -19.38 7.07
CA TYR A 63 5.70 -19.92 8.37
C TYR A 63 5.69 -21.45 8.38
N ALA A 64 5.15 -22.08 7.32
CA ALA A 64 5.16 -23.54 7.18
C ALA A 64 6.59 -24.13 7.18
N ASN A 65 7.53 -23.50 6.46
CA ASN A 65 8.93 -23.93 6.42
C ASN A 65 9.65 -23.71 7.78
N LEU A 66 9.28 -22.67 8.53
CA LEU A 66 9.83 -22.44 9.86
C LEU A 66 9.36 -23.49 10.87
N VAL A 67 8.08 -23.88 10.84
CA VAL A 67 7.54 -24.96 11.68
C VAL A 67 8.20 -26.30 11.33
N ALA A 68 8.60 -26.51 10.07
CA ALA A 68 9.38 -27.67 9.63
C ALA A 68 10.86 -27.65 10.08
N GLY A 69 11.33 -26.57 10.72
CA GLY A 69 12.70 -26.47 11.24
C GLY A 69 13.76 -26.11 10.19
N GLU A 70 13.35 -25.73 8.98
CA GLU A 70 14.27 -25.43 7.87
C GLU A 70 14.82 -24.00 7.88
N VAL A 71 14.38 -23.14 8.81
CA VAL A 71 14.74 -21.71 8.86
C VAL A 71 15.13 -21.28 10.28
N THR A 72 16.28 -20.63 10.42
CA THR A 72 16.82 -20.11 11.70
C THR A 72 16.09 -18.83 12.16
N GLY A 73 15.73 -18.77 13.45
CA GLY A 73 14.85 -17.72 14.02
C GLY A 73 15.36 -16.26 13.94
N LEU A 74 16.67 -16.03 13.80
CA LEU A 74 17.24 -14.68 13.68
C LEU A 74 16.79 -13.95 12.39
N HIS A 75 16.57 -14.71 11.31
CA HIS A 75 16.21 -14.15 10.00
C HIS A 75 14.74 -13.71 9.92
N MET A 76 13.88 -14.30 10.74
CA MET A 76 12.48 -13.87 10.88
C MET A 76 12.40 -12.44 11.43
N TYR A 77 13.16 -12.14 12.49
CA TYR A 77 13.15 -10.81 13.11
C TYR A 77 13.59 -9.71 12.15
N MET A 78 14.68 -9.94 11.40
CA MET A 78 15.15 -9.00 10.37
C MET A 78 14.09 -8.73 9.30
N SER A 79 13.38 -9.77 8.86
CA SER A 79 12.32 -9.65 7.85
C SER A 79 11.12 -8.84 8.35
N ILE A 80 10.72 -9.03 9.61
CA ILE A 80 9.64 -8.25 10.24
C ILE A 80 10.03 -6.77 10.33
N VAL A 81 11.26 -6.46 10.75
CA VAL A 81 11.75 -5.07 10.83
C VAL A 81 11.70 -4.40 9.47
N ILE A 82 12.16 -5.09 8.42
CA ILE A 82 12.12 -4.58 7.04
C ILE A 82 10.67 -4.28 6.63
N ILE A 83 9.72 -5.19 6.88
CA ILE A 83 8.30 -4.95 6.57
C ILE A 83 7.77 -3.71 7.25
N VAL A 84 8.00 -3.58 8.55
CA VAL A 84 7.46 -2.46 9.34
C VAL A 84 8.02 -1.14 8.80
N VAL A 85 9.32 -1.08 8.48
CA VAL A 85 9.96 0.11 7.89
C VAL A 85 9.35 0.47 6.54
N PHE A 86 9.23 -0.49 5.62
CA PHE A 86 8.65 -0.24 4.29
C PHE A 86 7.17 0.16 4.38
N TRP A 87 6.41 -0.45 5.28
CA TRP A 87 5.01 -0.13 5.52
C TRP A 87 4.84 1.30 6.04
N LEU A 88 5.65 1.73 7.00
CA LEU A 88 5.67 3.10 7.51
C LEU A 88 5.99 4.11 6.41
N ILE A 89 6.98 3.82 5.55
CA ILE A 89 7.33 4.67 4.41
C ILE A 89 6.15 4.76 3.42
N GLY A 90 5.50 3.63 3.11
CA GLY A 90 4.34 3.59 2.21
C GLY A 90 3.16 4.42 2.73
N LEU A 91 2.83 4.26 4.02
CA LEU A 91 1.79 5.04 4.68
C LEU A 91 2.12 6.54 4.71
N ALA A 92 3.36 6.90 5.05
CA ALA A 92 3.79 8.30 5.05
C ALA A 92 3.63 8.93 3.66
N LYS A 93 4.03 8.22 2.60
CA LYS A 93 3.87 8.71 1.22
C LYS A 93 2.40 8.84 0.80
N LEU A 94 1.55 7.88 1.15
CA LEU A 94 0.11 7.98 0.88
C LEU A 94 -0.53 9.15 1.62
N PHE A 95 -0.13 9.38 2.88
CA PHE A 95 -0.63 10.48 3.69
C PHE A 95 -0.25 11.85 3.10
N VAL A 96 1.03 12.02 2.71
CA VAL A 96 1.50 13.25 2.04
C VAL A 96 0.75 13.48 0.74
N LYS A 97 0.60 12.45 -0.11
CA LYS A 97 -0.14 12.56 -1.37
C LYS A 97 -1.62 12.94 -1.17
N GLY A 98 -2.25 12.42 -0.11
CA GLY A 98 -3.62 12.81 0.26
C GLY A 98 -3.74 14.28 0.69
N GLN A 99 -2.73 14.83 1.37
CA GLN A 99 -2.70 16.25 1.72
C GLN A 99 -2.47 17.16 0.52
N GLU A 100 -1.61 16.75 -0.42
CA GLU A 100 -1.35 17.51 -1.65
C GLU A 100 -2.62 17.66 -2.51
N GLY A 101 -3.41 16.59 -2.63
CA GLY A 101 -4.69 16.62 -3.36
C GLY A 101 -5.70 17.60 -2.76
N THR A 102 -5.77 17.72 -1.44
CA THR A 102 -6.70 18.66 -0.76
C THR A 102 -6.20 20.11 -0.77
N SER A 103 -4.87 20.33 -0.70
CA SER A 103 -4.29 21.67 -0.79
C SER A 103 -4.47 22.30 -2.18
N ASN A 104 -4.32 21.51 -3.25
CA ASN A 104 -4.43 22.02 -4.62
C ASN A 104 -5.87 22.44 -4.98
N VAL A 105 -6.87 21.68 -4.55
CA VAL A 105 -8.30 22.02 -4.72
C VAL A 105 -8.68 23.32 -3.99
N THR A 106 -8.02 23.62 -2.86
CA THR A 106 -8.27 24.85 -2.09
C THR A 106 -7.67 26.08 -2.79
N LYS A 107 -6.49 25.94 -3.41
CA LYS A 107 -5.83 27.04 -4.15
C LYS A 107 -6.52 27.36 -5.47
N GLU A 108 -7.04 26.37 -6.19
CA GLU A 108 -7.79 26.59 -7.43
C GLU A 108 -9.10 27.37 -7.19
N ASN A 109 -9.84 27.04 -6.13
CA ASN A 109 -11.07 27.77 -5.77
C ASN A 109 -10.82 29.22 -5.34
N GLN A 110 -9.65 29.55 -4.78
CA GLN A 110 -9.29 30.92 -4.42
C GLN A 110 -8.79 31.75 -5.61
N SER A 111 -8.34 31.12 -6.69
CA SER A 111 -7.92 31.81 -7.92
C SER A 111 -9.08 32.13 -8.87
N GLN A 112 -10.25 31.51 -8.66
CA GLN A 112 -11.44 31.67 -9.49
C GLN A 112 -12.56 32.49 -8.82
N ALA A 113 -12.36 32.96 -7.58
CA ALA A 113 -13.24 33.85 -6.84
C ALA A 113 -12.69 35.28 -6.79
#